data_AF-A0A1G9UED1-F1
#
_entry.id   AF-A0A1G9UED1-F1
#
_cell.length_a   1.000
_cell.length_b   1.000
_cell.length_c   1.000
_cell.angle_alpha   90.00
_cell.angle_beta   90.00
_cell.angle_gamma   90.00
#
_symmetry.space_group_name_H-M   'P 1'
#
loop_
_entity.id
_entity.type
_entity.pdbx_description
1 polymer ?
#
loop_
_entity_poly.entity_id
_entity_poly.type
_entity_poly.pdbx_seq_one_letter_code
_entity_poly.pdbx_strand_id
1 'polypeptide(L)'
;MEKDLWQMIDEADAQNYGNLATHLKQDMEKSVQATVDKSPEPVRRDIGKASDTLYEKMDQFSQAEQEYAPSPETWLEYEPKHEVIKENLQNLQIVQEKTSSEQDIMTASDKTVDSFQQASIFLQTEYEKLVERERQVQREMEQIKHIIERMQEQTKGSSPENLRDLMAKGKTFISDTENLRESIHWQKPVIAAALWKEAREQVKQVYTGIQEMPDKIKTAVRDKAYSMMDQAIQKTSSIFDKGIQYLQSKKEEVLNLSPLEKRRQAVEKEQQEKLQTAEQQQSAVQRINEPEKGRTVASVQDKVSDNESNIKKPRKVLLRIESKGNVRSQEHERERSL
;
A
#
# COMPACT_ATOMS: atom_id res chain seq x y z
N MET A 1 -26.02 -15.05 -50.25
CA MET A 1 -26.14 -14.35 -48.96
C MET A 1 -25.02 -14.88 -48.11
N GLU A 2 -23.95 -14.10 -47.97
CA GLU A 2 -23.08 -14.24 -46.80
C GLU A 2 -23.93 -14.00 -45.56
N LYS A 3 -23.61 -14.70 -44.46
CA LYS A 3 -24.14 -14.30 -43.15
C LYS A 3 -23.45 -13.02 -42.75
N ASP A 4 -24.22 -12.09 -42.19
CA ASP A 4 -23.71 -10.94 -41.46
C ASP A 4 -22.70 -11.42 -40.38
N LEU A 5 -21.58 -10.72 -40.20
CA LEU A 5 -20.58 -11.07 -39.19
C LEU A 5 -21.19 -11.07 -37.78
N TRP A 6 -22.14 -10.16 -37.51
CA TRP A 6 -22.94 -10.19 -36.29
C TRP A 6 -23.71 -11.50 -36.11
N GLN A 7 -24.32 -12.00 -37.19
CA GLN A 7 -25.05 -13.25 -37.16
C GLN A 7 -24.09 -14.45 -37.00
N MET A 8 -22.87 -14.38 -37.54
CA MET A 8 -21.84 -15.39 -37.26
C MET A 8 -21.41 -15.36 -35.79
N ILE A 9 -21.21 -14.19 -35.19
CA ILE A 9 -20.73 -14.03 -33.81
C ILE A 9 -21.80 -14.40 -32.76
N ASP A 10 -23.07 -14.05 -33.00
CA ASP A 10 -24.18 -14.36 -32.07
C ASP A 10 -24.64 -15.82 -32.16
N GLU A 11 -24.66 -16.41 -33.36
CA GLU A 11 -24.99 -17.82 -33.56
C GLU A 11 -23.85 -18.77 -33.20
N ALA A 12 -22.58 -18.30 -33.22
CA ALA A 12 -21.43 -19.14 -32.90
C ALA A 12 -21.47 -19.69 -31.46
N ASP A 13 -21.29 -20.99 -31.36
CA ASP A 13 -20.70 -21.62 -30.18
C ASP A 13 -19.20 -21.27 -30.08
N ALA A 14 -18.57 -21.60 -28.95
CA ALA A 14 -17.16 -21.33 -28.72
C ALA A 14 -16.23 -21.93 -29.81
N GLN A 15 -16.64 -23.05 -30.43
CA GLN A 15 -15.86 -23.74 -31.45
C GLN A 15 -15.93 -23.06 -32.83
N ASN A 16 -17.11 -22.56 -33.23
CA ASN A 16 -17.28 -21.80 -34.47
C ASN A 16 -16.61 -20.41 -34.38
N TYR A 17 -16.66 -19.78 -33.21
CA TYR A 17 -16.00 -18.50 -32.97
C TYR A 17 -14.47 -18.59 -32.99
N GLY A 18 -13.89 -19.67 -32.46
CA GLY A 18 -12.45 -19.94 -32.58
C GLY A 18 -11.95 -20.00 -34.03
N ASN A 19 -12.84 -20.28 -34.99
CA ASN A 19 -12.53 -20.27 -36.42
C ASN A 19 -12.76 -18.91 -37.11
N LEU A 20 -13.32 -17.90 -36.43
CA LEU A 20 -13.68 -16.61 -37.03
C LEU A 20 -12.48 -15.89 -37.64
N ALA A 21 -11.40 -15.76 -36.85
CA ALA A 21 -10.13 -15.18 -37.31
C ALA A 21 -9.56 -15.94 -38.52
N THR A 22 -9.69 -17.27 -38.53
CA THR A 22 -9.24 -18.14 -39.63
C THR A 22 -10.08 -17.90 -40.89
N HIS A 23 -11.41 -17.75 -40.79
CA HIS A 23 -12.26 -17.45 -41.93
C HIS A 23 -11.97 -16.06 -42.53
N LEU A 24 -11.85 -15.03 -41.68
CA LEU A 24 -11.50 -13.67 -42.12
C LEU A 24 -10.12 -13.66 -42.80
N LYS A 25 -9.13 -14.34 -42.22
CA LYS A 25 -7.80 -14.49 -42.80
C LYS A 25 -7.85 -15.16 -44.18
N GLN A 26 -8.57 -16.28 -44.31
CA GLN A 26 -8.73 -16.99 -45.59
C GLN A 26 -9.50 -16.18 -46.66
N ASP A 27 -10.42 -15.29 -46.27
CA ASP A 27 -11.09 -14.37 -47.20
C ASP A 27 -10.13 -13.29 -47.71
N MET A 28 -9.31 -12.74 -46.80
CA MET A 28 -8.27 -11.78 -47.15
C MET A 28 -7.17 -12.41 -48.02
N GLU A 29 -6.69 -13.61 -47.69
CA GLU A 29 -5.69 -14.35 -48.47
C GLU A 29 -6.14 -14.55 -49.93
N LYS A 30 -7.40 -14.92 -50.17
CA LYS A 30 -7.97 -15.04 -51.53
C LYS A 30 -8.00 -13.70 -52.26
N SER A 31 -8.40 -12.64 -51.57
CA SER A 31 -8.49 -11.28 -52.12
C SER A 31 -7.12 -10.69 -52.48
N VAL A 32 -6.12 -10.95 -51.64
CA VAL A 32 -4.71 -10.61 -51.89
C VAL A 32 -4.17 -11.39 -53.06
N GLN A 33 -4.31 -12.73 -53.07
CA GLN A 33 -3.79 -13.60 -54.13
C GLN A 33 -4.32 -13.18 -55.51
N ALA A 34 -5.64 -12.97 -55.64
CA ALA A 34 -6.29 -12.55 -56.89
C ALA A 34 -5.77 -11.19 -57.43
N THR A 35 -5.25 -10.34 -56.54
CA THR A 35 -4.67 -9.03 -56.89
C THR A 35 -3.18 -9.15 -57.22
N VAL A 36 -2.44 -9.86 -56.37
CA VAL A 36 -0.98 -10.01 -56.44
C VAL A 36 -0.57 -10.77 -57.69
N ASP A 37 -1.28 -11.82 -58.12
CA ASP A 37 -0.93 -12.61 -59.31
C ASP A 37 -0.81 -11.78 -60.61
N LYS A 38 -1.63 -10.72 -60.73
CA LYS A 38 -1.63 -9.79 -61.88
C LYS A 38 -0.71 -8.58 -61.69
N SER A 39 -0.19 -8.36 -60.49
CA SER A 39 0.50 -7.12 -60.11
C SER A 39 1.97 -7.07 -60.54
N PRO A 40 2.53 -5.88 -60.81
CA PRO A 40 3.98 -5.67 -60.94
C PRO A 40 4.75 -6.02 -59.67
N GLU A 41 6.04 -6.37 -59.80
CA GLU A 41 6.86 -6.85 -58.68
C GLU A 41 6.97 -5.91 -57.46
N PRO A 42 7.07 -4.56 -57.61
CA PRO A 42 7.02 -3.66 -56.46
C PRO A 42 5.71 -3.79 -55.67
N VAL A 43 4.58 -3.72 -56.38
CA VAL A 43 3.23 -3.86 -55.81
C VAL A 43 3.04 -5.22 -55.12
N ARG A 44 3.46 -6.32 -55.77
CA ARG A 44 3.40 -7.67 -55.17
C ARG A 44 4.14 -7.74 -53.84
N ARG A 45 5.36 -7.23 -53.80
CA ARG A 45 6.23 -7.26 -52.61
C ARG A 45 5.66 -6.42 -51.47
N ASP A 46 5.13 -5.25 -51.76
CA ASP A 46 4.73 -4.31 -50.72
C ASP A 46 3.32 -4.65 -50.16
N ILE A 47 2.39 -5.11 -51.01
CA ILE A 47 1.12 -5.70 -50.55
C ILE A 47 1.37 -7.03 -49.82
N GLY A 48 2.25 -7.88 -50.32
CA GLY A 48 2.64 -9.14 -49.66
C GLY A 48 3.05 -8.91 -48.21
N LYS A 49 4.08 -8.08 -47.99
CA LYS A 49 4.53 -7.69 -46.63
C LYS A 49 3.44 -7.09 -45.75
N ALA A 50 2.59 -6.23 -46.31
CA ALA A 50 1.52 -5.58 -45.57
C ALA A 50 0.43 -6.59 -45.15
N SER A 51 0.13 -7.56 -46.02
CA SER A 51 -0.78 -8.67 -45.72
C SER A 51 -0.18 -9.67 -44.74
N ASP A 52 1.09 -10.06 -44.87
CA ASP A 52 1.82 -10.90 -43.92
C ASP A 52 1.80 -10.30 -42.51
N THR A 53 2.04 -8.98 -42.41
CA THR A 53 1.96 -8.24 -41.14
C THR A 53 0.55 -8.30 -40.55
N LEU A 54 -0.49 -8.10 -41.36
CA LEU A 54 -1.88 -8.20 -40.90
C LEU A 54 -2.21 -9.61 -40.40
N TYR A 55 -1.80 -10.65 -41.13
CA TYR A 55 -2.02 -12.05 -40.77
C TYR A 55 -1.34 -12.40 -39.44
N GLU A 56 -0.11 -11.91 -39.21
CA GLU A 56 0.58 -12.04 -37.92
C GLU A 56 -0.24 -11.42 -36.78
N LYS A 57 -0.88 -10.26 -37.00
CA LYS A 57 -1.72 -9.60 -35.98
C LYS A 57 -3.07 -10.28 -35.76
N MET A 58 -3.68 -10.84 -36.80
CA MET A 58 -4.89 -11.67 -36.67
C MET A 58 -4.59 -12.94 -35.86
N ASP A 59 -3.48 -13.62 -36.15
CA ASP A 59 -3.05 -14.82 -35.42
C ASP A 59 -2.70 -14.48 -33.95
N GLN A 60 -1.95 -13.40 -33.70
CA GLN A 60 -1.59 -12.95 -32.34
C GLN A 60 -2.82 -12.58 -31.50
N PHE A 61 -3.78 -11.85 -32.07
CA PHE A 61 -5.01 -11.50 -31.36
C PHE A 61 -5.87 -12.73 -31.07
N SER A 62 -6.06 -13.62 -32.05
CA SER A 62 -6.84 -14.84 -31.87
C SER A 62 -6.23 -15.80 -30.84
N GLN A 63 -4.91 -15.93 -30.79
CA GLN A 63 -4.21 -16.70 -29.75
C GLN A 63 -4.41 -16.08 -28.35
N ALA A 64 -4.38 -14.75 -28.24
CA ALA A 64 -4.64 -14.06 -26.98
C ALA A 64 -6.09 -14.29 -26.50
N GLU A 65 -7.09 -14.25 -27.38
CA GLU A 65 -8.48 -14.56 -27.00
C GLU A 65 -8.67 -16.00 -26.49
N GLN A 66 -7.89 -16.95 -27.01
CA GLN A 66 -7.90 -18.35 -26.54
C GLN A 66 -7.24 -18.51 -25.16
N GLU A 67 -6.16 -17.76 -24.87
CA GLU A 67 -5.48 -17.77 -23.56
C GLU A 67 -6.28 -17.01 -22.48
N TYR A 68 -6.95 -15.93 -22.85
CA TYR A 68 -7.55 -14.96 -21.93
C TYR A 68 -9.07 -15.07 -21.84
N ALA A 69 -9.77 -14.36 -22.73
CA ALA A 69 -11.22 -14.33 -22.85
C ALA A 69 -11.60 -13.82 -24.25
N PRO A 70 -12.73 -14.26 -24.82
CA PRO A 70 -13.25 -13.75 -26.09
C PRO A 70 -13.48 -12.23 -26.10
N SER A 71 -13.20 -11.58 -27.24
CA SER A 71 -13.40 -10.15 -27.47
C SER A 71 -14.17 -9.91 -28.78
N PRO A 72 -15.45 -10.35 -28.89
CA PRO A 72 -16.24 -10.24 -30.12
C PRO A 72 -16.41 -8.79 -30.59
N GLU A 73 -16.43 -7.83 -29.67
CA GLU A 73 -16.42 -6.37 -29.95
C GLU A 73 -15.26 -5.99 -30.90
N THR A 74 -14.08 -6.60 -30.75
CA THR A 74 -12.89 -6.31 -31.58
C THR A 74 -13.05 -6.75 -33.03
N TRP A 75 -13.63 -7.95 -33.27
CA TRP A 75 -13.83 -8.45 -34.64
C TRP A 75 -14.92 -7.67 -35.38
N LEU A 76 -15.93 -7.18 -34.66
CA LEU A 76 -16.94 -6.27 -35.20
C LEU A 76 -16.36 -4.89 -35.57
N GLU A 77 -15.45 -4.35 -34.76
CA GLU A 77 -14.71 -3.12 -35.10
C GLU A 77 -13.66 -3.32 -36.21
N TYR A 78 -13.23 -4.56 -36.44
CA TYR A 78 -12.33 -4.96 -37.52
C TYR A 78 -13.05 -5.08 -38.88
N GLU A 79 -14.30 -5.57 -38.90
CA GLU A 79 -15.11 -5.77 -40.12
C GLU A 79 -15.07 -4.62 -41.14
N PRO A 80 -15.35 -3.35 -40.79
CA PRO A 80 -15.27 -2.25 -41.75
C PRO A 80 -13.86 -2.01 -42.30
N LYS A 81 -12.81 -2.44 -41.59
CA LYS A 81 -11.41 -2.34 -42.07
C LYS A 81 -11.10 -3.46 -43.05
N HIS A 82 -11.61 -4.67 -42.79
CA HIS A 82 -11.54 -5.82 -43.70
C HIS A 82 -12.17 -5.49 -45.06
N GLU A 83 -13.37 -4.90 -45.07
CA GLU A 83 -14.04 -4.50 -46.30
C GLU A 83 -13.34 -3.33 -47.01
N VAL A 84 -12.83 -2.31 -46.31
CA VAL A 84 -12.02 -1.24 -46.93
C VAL A 84 -10.77 -1.79 -47.62
N ILE A 85 -10.12 -2.81 -47.05
CA ILE A 85 -8.98 -3.47 -47.71
C ILE A 85 -9.45 -4.20 -48.99
N LYS A 86 -10.57 -4.92 -48.93
CA LYS A 86 -11.16 -5.62 -50.10
C LYS A 86 -11.54 -4.64 -51.21
N GLU A 87 -12.17 -3.52 -50.87
CA GLU A 87 -12.47 -2.43 -51.82
C GLU A 87 -11.19 -1.87 -52.45
N ASN A 88 -10.14 -1.62 -51.66
CA ASN A 88 -8.86 -1.12 -52.18
C ASN A 88 -8.16 -2.13 -53.11
N LEU A 89 -8.15 -3.41 -52.75
CA LEU A 89 -7.63 -4.50 -53.60
C LEU A 89 -8.40 -4.59 -54.94
N GLN A 90 -9.74 -4.53 -54.90
CA GLN A 90 -10.57 -4.52 -56.12
C GLN A 90 -10.29 -3.26 -56.97
N ASN A 91 -10.19 -2.08 -56.35
CA ASN A 91 -9.84 -0.85 -57.05
C ASN A 91 -8.44 -0.94 -57.70
N LEU A 92 -7.46 -1.54 -57.03
CA LEU A 92 -6.13 -1.77 -57.59
C LEU A 92 -6.17 -2.72 -58.80
N GLN A 93 -6.90 -3.84 -58.73
CA GLN A 93 -7.12 -4.72 -59.90
C GLN A 93 -7.73 -3.93 -61.07
N ILE A 94 -8.77 -3.13 -60.81
CA ILE A 94 -9.45 -2.32 -61.82
C ILE A 94 -8.51 -1.29 -62.45
N VAL A 95 -7.63 -0.67 -61.67
CA VAL A 95 -6.61 0.27 -62.18
C VAL A 95 -5.62 -0.48 -63.06
N GLN A 96 -5.06 -1.60 -62.60
CA GLN A 96 -4.12 -2.43 -63.36
C GLN A 96 -4.67 -2.94 -64.70
N GLU A 97 -5.97 -3.25 -64.76
CA GLU A 97 -6.63 -3.71 -66.00
C GLU A 97 -6.98 -2.56 -66.97
N LYS A 98 -7.08 -1.32 -66.49
CA LYS A 98 -7.56 -0.16 -67.29
C LYS A 98 -6.49 0.86 -67.66
N THR A 99 -5.38 0.95 -66.93
CA THR A 99 -4.34 1.95 -67.16
C THR A 99 -2.99 1.32 -67.47
N SER A 100 -2.19 1.99 -68.30
CA SER A 100 -0.76 1.73 -68.46
C SER A 100 0.11 2.72 -67.67
N SER A 101 -0.52 3.59 -66.87
CA SER A 101 0.15 4.53 -65.98
C SER A 101 0.67 3.81 -64.74
N GLU A 102 1.99 3.61 -64.68
CA GLU A 102 2.67 3.07 -63.50
C GLU A 102 2.39 3.90 -62.24
N GLN A 103 2.28 5.22 -62.39
CA GLN A 103 2.00 6.15 -61.27
C GLN A 103 0.60 5.96 -60.67
N ASP A 104 -0.41 5.65 -61.49
CA ASP A 104 -1.77 5.38 -60.99
C ASP A 104 -1.82 4.03 -60.26
N ILE A 105 -1.13 3.01 -60.80
CA ILE A 105 -1.00 1.69 -60.19
C ILE A 105 -0.28 1.79 -58.83
N MET A 106 0.82 2.55 -58.75
CA MET A 106 1.52 2.78 -57.49
C MET A 106 0.64 3.55 -56.49
N THR A 107 -0.08 4.60 -56.93
CA THR A 107 -0.98 5.36 -56.04
C THR A 107 -2.13 4.50 -55.48
N ALA A 108 -2.65 3.54 -56.27
CA ALA A 108 -3.64 2.57 -55.79
C ALA A 108 -3.02 1.50 -54.87
N SER A 109 -1.78 1.09 -55.14
CA SER A 109 -0.99 0.19 -54.28
C SER A 109 -0.74 0.82 -52.91
N ASP A 110 -0.29 2.08 -52.86
CA ASP A 110 0.02 2.80 -51.63
C ASP A 110 -1.23 2.88 -50.71
N LYS A 111 -2.39 3.25 -51.27
CA LYS A 111 -3.67 3.25 -50.53
C LYS A 111 -4.05 1.87 -49.98
N THR A 112 -3.78 0.83 -50.76
CA THR A 112 -4.04 -0.56 -50.35
C THR A 112 -3.14 -0.92 -49.17
N VAL A 113 -1.83 -0.67 -49.29
CA VAL A 113 -0.83 -0.87 -48.23
C VAL A 113 -1.17 -0.08 -46.96
N ASP A 114 -1.57 1.19 -47.09
CA ASP A 114 -2.02 2.03 -45.97
C ASP A 114 -3.21 1.39 -45.22
N SER A 115 -4.19 0.82 -45.95
CA SER A 115 -5.34 0.16 -45.31
C SER A 115 -4.95 -1.12 -44.56
N PHE A 116 -4.02 -1.92 -45.09
CA PHE A 116 -3.42 -3.05 -44.36
C PHE A 116 -2.68 -2.59 -43.09
N GLN A 117 -1.91 -1.51 -43.17
CA GLN A 117 -1.19 -0.96 -42.01
C GLN A 117 -2.16 -0.46 -40.93
N GLN A 118 -3.21 0.27 -41.30
CA GLN A 118 -4.23 0.75 -40.36
C GLN A 118 -4.96 -0.39 -39.65
N ALA A 119 -5.32 -1.46 -40.38
CA ALA A 119 -5.93 -2.65 -39.80
C ALA A 119 -4.97 -3.42 -38.86
N SER A 120 -3.68 -3.49 -39.23
CA SER A 120 -2.64 -4.11 -38.41
C SER A 120 -2.40 -3.34 -37.11
N ILE A 121 -2.33 -2.01 -37.16
CA ILE A 121 -2.19 -1.12 -35.99
C ILE A 121 -3.41 -1.26 -35.06
N PHE A 122 -4.62 -1.37 -35.63
CA PHE A 122 -5.83 -1.60 -34.85
C PHE A 122 -5.76 -2.93 -34.07
N LEU A 123 -5.47 -4.06 -34.74
CA LEU A 123 -5.37 -5.36 -34.07
C LEU A 123 -4.25 -5.40 -33.02
N GLN A 124 -3.10 -4.78 -33.30
CA GLN A 124 -2.01 -4.63 -32.32
C GLN A 124 -2.48 -3.83 -31.08
N THR A 125 -3.25 -2.76 -31.28
CA THR A 125 -3.78 -1.93 -30.20
C THR A 125 -4.80 -2.68 -29.34
N GLU A 126 -5.70 -3.46 -29.95
CA GLU A 126 -6.66 -4.28 -29.20
C GLU A 126 -6.00 -5.47 -28.50
N TYR A 127 -4.97 -6.07 -29.10
CA TYR A 127 -4.13 -7.08 -28.43
C TYR A 127 -3.48 -6.51 -27.15
N GLU A 128 -2.86 -5.34 -27.23
CA GLU A 128 -2.25 -4.68 -26.07
C GLU A 128 -3.27 -4.35 -24.98
N LYS A 129 -4.46 -3.88 -25.37
CA LYS A 129 -5.57 -3.64 -24.44
C LYS A 129 -6.07 -4.92 -23.78
N LEU A 130 -6.22 -6.03 -24.53
CA LEU A 130 -6.64 -7.32 -24.00
C LEU A 130 -5.64 -7.84 -22.96
N VAL A 131 -4.36 -7.90 -23.33
CA VAL A 131 -3.27 -8.36 -22.46
C VAL A 131 -3.16 -7.52 -21.19
N GLU A 132 -3.26 -6.19 -21.28
CA GLU A 132 -3.12 -5.33 -20.10
C GLU A 132 -4.34 -5.39 -19.17
N ARG A 133 -5.56 -5.56 -19.72
CA ARG A 133 -6.77 -5.81 -18.90
C ARG A 133 -6.61 -7.08 -18.07
N GLU A 134 -6.09 -8.16 -18.64
CA GLU A 134 -5.91 -9.42 -17.90
C GLU A 134 -4.76 -9.37 -16.89
N ARG A 135 -3.65 -8.72 -17.24
CA ARG A 135 -2.56 -8.46 -16.29
C ARG A 135 -3.05 -7.65 -15.09
N GLN A 136 -3.93 -6.67 -15.30
CA GLN A 136 -4.51 -5.89 -14.20
C GLN A 136 -5.31 -6.78 -13.25
N VAL A 137 -6.19 -7.64 -13.78
CA VAL A 137 -7.02 -8.56 -12.98
C VAL A 137 -6.17 -9.53 -12.19
N GLN A 138 -5.14 -10.12 -12.81
CA GLN A 138 -4.21 -11.02 -12.13
C GLN A 138 -3.45 -10.30 -11.00
N ARG A 139 -2.98 -9.06 -11.23
CA ARG A 139 -2.33 -8.24 -10.20
C ARG A 139 -3.27 -7.92 -9.05
N GLU A 140 -4.51 -7.52 -9.33
CA GLU A 140 -5.51 -7.19 -8.30
C GLU A 140 -5.91 -8.42 -7.48
N MET A 141 -6.12 -9.57 -8.12
CA MET A 141 -6.37 -10.86 -7.46
C MET A 141 -5.22 -11.27 -6.54
N GLU A 142 -3.97 -11.10 -6.97
CA GLU A 142 -2.79 -11.38 -6.14
C GLU A 142 -2.66 -10.40 -4.97
N GLN A 143 -3.00 -9.11 -5.17
CA GLN A 143 -3.08 -8.17 -4.05
C GLN A 143 -4.19 -8.55 -3.06
N ILE A 144 -5.37 -9.00 -3.53
CA ILE A 144 -6.45 -9.49 -2.65
C ILE A 144 -5.98 -10.70 -1.82
N LYS A 145 -5.27 -11.66 -2.42
CA LYS A 145 -4.63 -12.80 -1.72
C LYS A 145 -3.70 -12.30 -0.61
N HIS A 146 -2.73 -11.45 -0.97
CA HIS A 146 -1.75 -10.88 -0.02
C HIS A 146 -2.39 -10.01 1.08
N ILE A 147 -3.49 -9.31 0.78
CA ILE A 147 -4.27 -8.54 1.77
C ILE A 147 -4.92 -9.48 2.80
N ILE A 148 -5.52 -10.58 2.35
CA ILE A 148 -6.12 -11.61 3.23
C ILE A 148 -5.03 -12.26 4.09
N GLU A 149 -3.88 -12.58 3.52
CA GLU A 149 -2.73 -13.12 4.28
C GLU A 149 -2.26 -12.15 5.35
N ARG A 150 -2.03 -10.87 5.01
CA ARG A 150 -1.66 -9.84 5.99
C ARG A 150 -2.68 -9.70 7.13
N MET A 151 -3.97 -9.73 6.84
CA MET A 151 -5.02 -9.71 7.88
C MET A 151 -4.98 -10.97 8.77
N GLN A 152 -4.71 -12.14 8.17
CA GLN A 152 -4.55 -13.40 8.88
C GLN A 152 -3.32 -13.34 9.81
N GLU A 153 -2.20 -12.80 9.34
CA GLU A 153 -0.97 -12.66 10.12
C GLU A 153 -1.11 -11.69 11.31
N GLN A 154 -1.67 -10.50 11.06
CA GLN A 154 -1.87 -9.45 12.06
C GLN A 154 -2.79 -9.88 13.21
N THR A 155 -3.58 -10.94 13.01
CA THR A 155 -4.58 -11.40 13.98
C THR A 155 -4.41 -12.87 14.41
N LYS A 156 -3.24 -13.48 14.13
CA LYS A 156 -2.86 -14.81 14.61
C LYS A 156 -3.14 -14.95 16.12
N GLY A 157 -3.98 -15.91 16.50
CA GLY A 157 -4.33 -16.22 17.90
C GLY A 157 -5.39 -15.32 18.57
N SER A 158 -5.81 -14.21 17.95
CA SER A 158 -6.82 -13.27 18.53
C SER A 158 -7.86 -12.77 17.52
N SER A 159 -7.98 -13.41 16.35
CA SER A 159 -8.87 -12.98 15.27
C SER A 159 -10.35 -13.11 15.67
N PRO A 160 -11.13 -12.01 15.70
CA PRO A 160 -12.56 -12.10 16.03
C PRO A 160 -13.35 -12.80 14.92
N GLU A 161 -14.51 -13.37 15.26
CA GLU A 161 -15.27 -14.24 14.35
C GLU A 161 -15.68 -13.54 13.03
N ASN A 162 -16.06 -12.26 13.10
CA ASN A 162 -16.39 -11.47 11.91
C ASN A 162 -15.19 -11.22 10.98
N LEU A 163 -13.97 -11.15 11.51
CA LEU A 163 -12.75 -11.04 10.69
C LEU A 163 -12.41 -12.40 10.05
N ARG A 164 -12.65 -13.51 10.76
CA ARG A 164 -12.51 -14.86 10.19
C ARG A 164 -13.50 -15.09 9.05
N ASP A 165 -14.75 -14.69 9.22
CA ASP A 165 -15.79 -14.73 8.18
C ASP A 165 -15.44 -13.85 6.97
N LEU A 166 -14.95 -12.62 7.19
CA LEU A 166 -14.45 -11.75 6.13
C LEU A 166 -13.32 -12.41 5.31
N MET A 167 -12.32 -13.00 5.98
CA MET A 167 -11.23 -13.70 5.30
C MET A 167 -11.71 -14.94 4.55
N ALA A 168 -12.70 -15.66 5.05
CA ALA A 168 -13.30 -16.80 4.36
C ALA A 168 -14.06 -16.36 3.09
N LYS A 169 -14.84 -15.28 3.18
CA LYS A 169 -15.52 -14.65 2.04
C LYS A 169 -14.54 -14.15 0.98
N GLY A 170 -13.42 -13.55 1.39
CA GLY A 170 -12.35 -13.14 0.47
C GLY A 170 -11.73 -14.32 -0.29
N LYS A 171 -11.47 -15.45 0.38
CA LYS A 171 -10.97 -16.68 -0.26
C LYS A 171 -12.01 -17.32 -1.18
N THR A 172 -13.28 -17.26 -0.82
CA THR A 172 -14.40 -17.71 -1.67
C THR A 172 -14.50 -16.84 -2.93
N PHE A 173 -14.45 -15.52 -2.80
CA PHE A 173 -14.45 -14.58 -3.93
C PHE A 173 -13.30 -14.84 -4.93
N ILE A 174 -12.08 -15.10 -4.42
CA ILE A 174 -10.94 -15.50 -5.25
C ILE A 174 -11.27 -16.79 -6.03
N SER A 175 -11.69 -17.84 -5.31
CA SER A 175 -12.00 -19.14 -5.93
C SER A 175 -13.14 -19.04 -6.94
N ASP A 176 -14.20 -18.28 -6.65
CA ASP A 176 -15.34 -18.10 -7.55
C ASP A 176 -14.93 -17.34 -8.82
N THR A 177 -14.00 -16.38 -8.71
CA THR A 177 -13.44 -15.66 -9.87
C THR A 177 -12.54 -16.56 -10.73
N GLU A 178 -11.72 -17.41 -10.10
CA GLU A 178 -10.88 -18.39 -10.80
C GLU A 178 -11.76 -19.47 -11.48
N ASN A 179 -12.77 -20.00 -10.78
CA ASN A 179 -13.78 -20.91 -11.33
C ASN A 179 -14.57 -20.28 -12.49
N LEU A 180 -14.93 -18.99 -12.37
CA LEU A 180 -15.62 -18.26 -13.44
C LEU A 180 -14.75 -18.19 -14.69
N ARG A 181 -13.44 -17.91 -14.55
CA ARG A 181 -12.49 -17.90 -15.68
C ARG A 181 -12.42 -19.26 -16.39
N GLU A 182 -12.42 -20.37 -15.66
CA GLU A 182 -12.48 -21.70 -16.29
C GLU A 182 -13.84 -21.95 -16.97
N SER A 183 -14.93 -21.47 -16.38
CA SER A 183 -16.28 -21.70 -16.88
C SER A 183 -16.64 -20.92 -18.15
N ILE A 184 -16.07 -19.73 -18.37
CA ILE A 184 -16.39 -18.88 -19.53
C ILE A 184 -15.98 -19.51 -20.88
N HIS A 185 -14.97 -20.39 -20.89
CA HIS A 185 -14.58 -21.13 -22.10
C HIS A 185 -15.68 -22.09 -22.62
N TRP A 186 -16.64 -22.46 -21.77
CA TRP A 186 -17.80 -23.28 -22.14
C TRP A 186 -19.05 -22.47 -22.50
N GLN A 187 -18.98 -21.14 -22.44
CA GLN A 187 -20.07 -20.24 -22.79
C GLN A 187 -19.97 -19.78 -24.25
N LYS A 188 -21.07 -19.23 -24.77
CA LYS A 188 -21.00 -18.47 -26.04
C LYS A 188 -20.04 -17.29 -25.90
N PRO A 189 -19.29 -16.91 -26.95
CA PRO A 189 -18.29 -15.83 -26.90
C PRO A 189 -18.83 -14.49 -26.36
N VAL A 190 -20.03 -14.09 -26.80
CA VAL A 190 -20.70 -12.86 -26.35
C VAL A 190 -21.03 -12.92 -24.85
N ILE A 191 -21.47 -14.08 -24.36
CA ILE A 191 -21.78 -14.32 -22.94
C ILE A 191 -20.48 -14.35 -22.12
N ALA A 192 -19.46 -15.06 -22.60
CA ALA A 192 -18.13 -15.13 -21.99
C ALA A 192 -17.50 -13.74 -21.81
N ALA A 193 -17.51 -12.94 -22.88
CA ALA A 193 -17.01 -11.57 -22.87
C ALA A 193 -17.76 -10.68 -21.87
N ALA A 194 -19.10 -10.76 -21.83
CA ALA A 194 -19.93 -9.99 -20.90
C ALA A 194 -19.71 -10.40 -19.42
N LEU A 195 -19.71 -11.71 -19.14
CA LEU A 195 -19.44 -12.24 -17.80
C LEU A 195 -18.06 -11.85 -17.30
N TRP A 196 -17.04 -11.97 -18.15
CA TRP A 196 -15.68 -11.61 -17.78
C TRP A 196 -15.53 -10.09 -17.58
N LYS A 197 -16.12 -9.27 -18.45
CA LYS A 197 -16.15 -7.80 -18.31
C LYS A 197 -16.70 -7.36 -16.95
N GLU A 198 -17.78 -7.98 -16.48
CA GLU A 198 -18.33 -7.75 -15.13
C GLU A 198 -17.38 -8.25 -14.04
N ALA A 199 -16.86 -9.48 -14.15
CA ALA A 199 -15.94 -10.06 -13.18
C ALA A 199 -14.70 -9.19 -12.93
N ARG A 200 -14.10 -8.64 -13.98
CA ARG A 200 -12.94 -7.74 -13.88
C ARG A 200 -13.26 -6.46 -13.10
N GLU A 201 -14.43 -5.88 -13.31
CA GLU A 201 -14.87 -4.68 -12.57
C GLU A 201 -15.17 -5.00 -11.10
N GLN A 202 -15.74 -6.19 -10.80
CA GLN A 202 -15.93 -6.66 -9.43
C GLN A 202 -14.60 -6.89 -8.70
N VAL A 203 -13.60 -7.52 -9.34
CA VAL A 203 -12.24 -7.69 -8.79
C VAL A 203 -11.63 -6.34 -8.41
N LYS A 204 -11.68 -5.37 -9.32
CA LYS A 204 -11.19 -4.01 -9.11
C LYS A 204 -11.91 -3.27 -7.98
N GLN A 205 -13.23 -3.43 -7.87
CA GLN A 205 -14.03 -2.85 -6.78
C GLN A 205 -13.67 -3.48 -5.43
N VAL A 206 -13.55 -4.81 -5.36
CA VAL A 206 -13.13 -5.52 -4.14
C VAL A 206 -11.73 -5.07 -3.73
N TYR A 207 -10.75 -5.10 -4.63
CA TYR A 207 -9.38 -4.64 -4.35
C TYR A 207 -9.36 -3.20 -3.81
N THR A 208 -10.05 -2.28 -4.50
CA THR A 208 -10.11 -0.86 -4.11
C THR A 208 -10.75 -0.68 -2.73
N GLY A 209 -11.77 -1.47 -2.41
CA GLY A 209 -12.47 -1.42 -1.13
C GLY A 209 -11.69 -2.01 0.05
N ILE A 210 -10.85 -3.03 -0.17
CA ILE A 210 -10.14 -3.74 0.91
C ILE A 210 -8.68 -3.33 1.10
N GLN A 211 -8.04 -2.61 0.16
CA GLN A 211 -6.61 -2.26 0.21
C GLN A 211 -6.16 -1.59 1.53
N GLU A 212 -7.03 -0.79 2.16
CA GLU A 212 -6.74 -0.11 3.43
C GLU A 212 -7.05 -0.96 4.69
N MET A 213 -7.73 -2.10 4.55
CA MET A 213 -8.17 -2.91 5.71
C MET A 213 -7.00 -3.43 6.57
N PRO A 214 -5.87 -3.93 6.02
CA PRO A 214 -4.75 -4.39 6.84
C PRO A 214 -4.17 -3.31 7.76
N ASP A 215 -4.14 -2.05 7.33
CA ASP A 215 -3.56 -0.97 8.14
C ASP A 215 -4.58 -0.38 9.14
N LYS A 216 -5.87 -0.42 8.81
CA LYS A 216 -6.97 -0.17 9.76
C LYS A 216 -6.99 -1.22 10.88
N ILE A 217 -6.86 -2.51 10.53
CA ILE A 217 -6.78 -3.62 11.50
C ILE A 217 -5.53 -3.50 12.38
N LYS A 218 -4.36 -3.25 11.78
CA LYS A 218 -3.08 -3.02 12.52
C LYS A 218 -3.21 -1.92 13.56
N THR A 219 -3.90 -0.84 13.23
CA THR A 219 -4.11 0.31 14.12
C THR A 219 -5.09 -0.06 15.24
N ALA A 220 -6.25 -0.65 14.92
CA ALA A 220 -7.22 -1.09 15.93
C ALA A 220 -6.65 -2.13 16.92
N VAL A 221 -5.81 -3.07 16.45
CA VAL A 221 -5.11 -4.04 17.32
C VAL A 221 -4.12 -3.33 18.25
N ARG A 222 -3.34 -2.36 17.75
CA ARG A 222 -2.40 -1.55 18.54
C ARG A 222 -3.14 -0.76 19.63
N ASP A 223 -4.21 -0.05 19.27
CA ASP A 223 -4.93 0.82 20.19
C ASP A 223 -5.62 0.02 21.31
N LYS A 224 -6.18 -1.15 20.96
CA LYS A 224 -6.72 -2.09 21.95
C LYS A 224 -5.63 -2.65 22.88
N ALA A 225 -4.45 -2.97 22.36
CA ALA A 225 -3.33 -3.46 23.17
C ALA A 225 -2.86 -2.41 24.19
N TYR A 226 -2.69 -1.15 23.78
CA TYR A 226 -2.37 -0.05 24.71
C TYR A 226 -3.47 0.16 25.75
N SER A 227 -4.75 0.19 25.36
CA SER A 227 -5.86 0.32 26.30
C SER A 227 -5.90 -0.78 27.36
N MET A 228 -5.61 -2.03 26.98
CA MET A 228 -5.53 -3.15 27.94
C MET A 228 -4.29 -3.04 28.85
N MET A 229 -3.16 -2.55 28.34
CA MET A 229 -1.95 -2.29 29.13
C MET A 229 -2.20 -1.17 30.15
N ASP A 230 -2.82 -0.06 29.77
CA ASP A 230 -3.18 1.04 30.66
C ASP A 230 -4.14 0.57 31.76
N GLN A 231 -5.15 -0.24 31.43
CA GLN A 231 -6.04 -0.83 32.44
C GLN A 231 -5.30 -1.74 33.43
N ALA A 232 -4.32 -2.52 32.98
CA ALA A 232 -3.49 -3.35 33.85
C ALA A 232 -2.57 -2.51 34.74
N ILE A 233 -1.96 -1.45 34.21
CA ILE A 233 -1.15 -0.49 34.96
C ILE A 233 -1.99 0.21 36.02
N GLN A 234 -3.18 0.73 35.68
CA GLN A 234 -4.07 1.40 36.62
C GLN A 234 -4.57 0.47 37.74
N LYS A 235 -4.94 -0.78 37.41
CA LYS A 235 -5.29 -1.80 38.42
C LYS A 235 -4.12 -2.09 39.36
N THR A 236 -2.90 -2.19 38.82
CA THR A 236 -1.68 -2.47 39.58
C THR A 236 -1.29 -1.27 40.46
N SER A 237 -1.39 -0.04 39.94
CA SER A 237 -1.21 1.20 40.71
C SER A 237 -2.17 1.24 41.90
N SER A 238 -3.46 0.98 41.68
CA SER A 238 -4.45 0.97 42.76
C SER A 238 -4.14 -0.05 43.87
N ILE A 239 -3.45 -1.17 43.54
CA ILE A 239 -2.97 -2.12 44.55
C ILE A 239 -1.80 -1.52 45.35
N PHE A 240 -0.83 -0.89 44.67
CA PHE A 240 0.28 -0.20 45.33
C PHE A 240 -0.20 0.98 46.19
N ASP A 241 -1.13 1.80 45.71
CA ASP A 241 -1.71 2.93 46.45
C ASP A 241 -2.37 2.48 47.74
N LYS A 242 -3.16 1.39 47.70
CA LYS A 242 -3.76 0.77 48.90
C LYS A 242 -2.70 0.23 49.86
N GLY A 243 -1.63 -0.38 49.34
CA GLY A 243 -0.50 -0.84 50.15
C GLY A 243 0.23 0.31 50.85
N ILE A 244 0.48 1.42 50.14
CA ILE A 244 1.10 2.64 50.68
C ILE A 244 0.21 3.25 51.77
N GLN A 245 -1.10 3.40 51.51
CA GLN A 245 -2.06 3.92 52.49
C GLN A 245 -2.13 3.03 53.75
N TYR A 246 -2.15 1.72 53.59
CA TYR A 246 -2.13 0.78 54.72
C TYR A 246 -0.84 0.92 55.56
N LEU A 247 0.32 0.99 54.91
CA LEU A 247 1.61 1.16 55.59
C LEU A 247 1.73 2.53 56.29
N GLN A 248 1.19 3.60 55.69
CA GLN A 248 1.11 4.93 56.29
C GLN A 248 0.21 4.91 57.54
N SER A 249 -1.00 4.36 57.42
CA SER A 249 -1.95 4.23 58.53
C SER A 249 -1.36 3.39 59.68
N LYS A 250 -0.73 2.24 59.38
CA LYS A 250 -0.05 1.42 60.40
C LYS A 250 1.16 2.11 61.02
N LYS A 251 1.92 2.90 60.26
CA LYS A 251 3.00 3.73 60.80
C LYS A 251 2.46 4.75 61.80
N GLU A 252 1.38 5.46 61.47
CA GLU A 252 0.74 6.42 62.39
C GLU A 252 0.21 5.75 63.65
N GLU A 253 -0.48 4.61 63.52
CA GLU A 253 -0.98 3.80 64.65
C GLU A 253 0.15 3.38 65.60
N VAL A 254 1.26 2.86 65.06
CA VAL A 254 2.43 2.44 65.86
C VAL A 254 3.13 3.63 66.51
N LEU A 255 3.30 4.77 65.81
CA LEU A 255 3.89 5.98 66.39
C LEU A 255 3.01 6.56 67.50
N ASN A 256 1.68 6.50 67.37
CA ASN A 256 0.72 6.92 68.40
C ASN A 256 0.75 6.02 69.66
N LEU A 257 1.31 4.81 69.58
CA LEU A 257 1.55 3.95 70.74
C LEU A 257 2.94 4.16 71.37
N SER A 258 3.91 4.75 70.65
CA SER A 258 5.29 4.94 71.11
C SER A 258 5.40 5.98 72.23
N PRO A 259 5.90 5.61 73.44
CA PRO A 259 6.18 6.57 74.50
C PRO A 259 7.34 7.52 74.16
N LEU A 260 8.28 7.05 73.33
CA LEU A 260 9.40 7.84 72.82
C LEU A 260 8.93 8.92 71.85
N GLU A 261 8.01 8.60 70.93
CA GLU A 261 7.52 9.59 69.98
C GLU A 261 6.57 10.58 70.64
N LYS A 262 5.78 10.17 71.64
CA LYS A 262 5.03 11.09 72.51
C LYS A 262 5.94 12.06 73.25
N ARG A 263 7.08 11.60 73.79
CA ARG A 263 8.10 12.50 74.36
C ARG A 263 8.71 13.42 73.31
N ARG A 264 8.99 12.93 72.10
CA ARG A 264 9.55 13.71 71.00
C ARG A 264 8.60 14.83 70.55
N GLN A 265 7.32 14.50 70.33
CA GLN A 265 6.27 15.48 70.01
C GLN A 265 6.01 16.46 71.15
N ALA A 266 6.10 16.02 72.41
CA ALA A 266 6.01 16.93 73.56
C ALA A 266 7.21 17.88 73.62
N VAL A 267 8.43 17.41 73.33
CA VAL A 267 9.63 18.25 73.23
C VAL A 267 9.56 19.20 72.03
N GLU A 268 9.03 18.78 70.88
CA GLU A 268 8.82 19.67 69.72
C GLU A 268 7.75 20.73 70.01
N LYS A 269 6.65 20.38 70.71
CA LYS A 269 5.67 21.36 71.19
C LYS A 269 6.26 22.32 72.21
N GLU A 270 6.97 21.82 73.22
CA GLU A 270 7.69 22.68 74.17
C GLU A 270 8.71 23.58 73.47
N GLN A 271 9.38 23.12 72.41
CA GLN A 271 10.32 23.93 71.65
C GLN A 271 9.61 24.98 70.80
N GLN A 272 8.47 24.68 70.19
CA GLN A 272 7.64 25.67 69.48
C GLN A 272 7.04 26.70 70.45
N GLU A 273 6.53 26.28 71.59
CA GLU A 273 6.04 27.16 72.66
C GLU A 273 7.18 28.01 73.26
N LYS A 274 8.37 27.44 73.48
CA LYS A 274 9.57 28.19 73.91
C LYS A 274 10.05 29.16 72.85
N LEU A 275 9.96 28.84 71.56
CA LEU A 275 10.28 29.78 70.46
C LEU A 275 9.29 30.95 70.44
N GLN A 276 7.98 30.70 70.50
CA GLN A 276 6.96 31.74 70.58
C GLN A 276 7.09 32.59 71.86
N THR A 277 7.43 31.97 72.98
CA THR A 277 7.67 32.68 74.26
C THR A 277 8.98 33.47 74.23
N ALA A 278 10.02 32.97 73.55
CA ALA A 278 11.29 33.68 73.39
C ALA A 278 11.16 34.89 72.45
N GLU A 279 10.36 34.83 71.38
CA GLU A 279 10.02 35.99 70.56
C GLU A 279 9.27 37.07 71.37
N GLN A 280 8.32 36.66 72.22
CA GLN A 280 7.63 37.57 73.15
C GLN A 280 8.58 38.16 74.22
N GLN A 281 9.56 37.40 74.72
CA GLN A 281 10.50 37.88 75.75
C GLN A 281 11.66 38.71 75.18
N GLN A 282 12.18 38.41 73.98
CA GLN A 282 13.15 39.28 73.30
C GLN A 282 12.55 40.66 72.99
N SER A 283 11.26 40.71 72.68
CA SER A 283 10.49 41.96 72.52
C SER A 283 10.39 42.78 73.83
N ALA A 284 10.61 42.16 75.00
CA ALA A 284 10.60 42.82 76.30
C ALA A 284 12.00 43.17 76.83
N VAL A 285 13.00 42.30 76.60
CA VAL A 285 14.35 42.43 77.19
C VAL A 285 15.23 43.48 76.50
N GLN A 286 14.95 43.87 75.24
CA GLN A 286 15.61 45.02 74.60
C GLN A 286 15.37 46.39 75.30
N ARG A 287 14.54 46.44 76.36
CA ARG A 287 14.25 47.69 77.10
C ARG A 287 15.13 47.94 78.33
N ILE A 288 15.97 46.99 78.77
CA ILE A 288 16.60 47.07 80.10
C ILE A 288 18.10 46.64 80.10
N ASN A 289 18.98 47.65 80.18
CA ASN A 289 20.34 47.69 80.76
C ASN A 289 21.62 47.32 79.93
N GLU A 290 22.23 48.37 79.39
CA GLU A 290 23.67 48.72 79.50
C GLU A 290 23.98 49.38 80.90
N PRO A 291 25.20 49.85 81.28
CA PRO A 291 26.61 49.48 80.96
C PRO A 291 27.59 49.51 82.20
N GLU A 292 28.92 49.58 81.96
CA GLU A 292 30.02 50.20 82.78
C GLU A 292 31.06 49.35 83.59
N LYS A 293 32.30 49.27 83.04
CA LYS A 293 33.65 49.71 83.57
C LYS A 293 34.13 49.34 85.00
N GLY A 294 35.40 49.00 85.30
CA GLY A 294 36.63 48.73 84.50
C GLY A 294 37.95 49.05 85.28
N ARG A 295 39.11 48.39 84.98
CA ARG A 295 40.50 48.90 85.24
C ARG A 295 41.63 48.06 84.57
N THR A 296 42.19 48.59 83.47
CA THR A 296 43.63 48.87 83.12
C THR A 296 44.81 48.04 83.69
N VAL A 297 45.98 47.83 83.03
CA VAL A 297 46.63 48.41 81.81
C VAL A 297 47.59 47.39 81.11
N ALA A 298 47.89 47.56 79.80
CA ALA A 298 49.20 47.31 79.10
C ALA A 298 49.75 45.86 79.00
N SER A 299 50.58 45.42 78.01
CA SER A 299 51.15 45.95 76.74
C SER A 299 52.01 44.80 76.11
N VAL A 300 52.21 44.56 74.80
CA VAL A 300 51.88 45.27 73.55
C VAL A 300 51.75 44.31 72.32
N GLN A 301 50.93 44.69 71.33
CA GLN A 301 51.08 44.75 69.83
C GLN A 301 52.15 43.91 69.07
N ASP A 302 51.98 43.56 67.77
CA ASP A 302 51.18 44.15 66.65
C ASP A 302 50.47 43.04 65.80
N LYS A 303 49.24 43.20 65.25
CA LYS A 303 48.78 43.96 64.04
C LYS A 303 49.30 43.40 62.69
N VAL A 304 48.65 43.47 61.51
CA VAL A 304 47.45 44.16 60.93
C VAL A 304 47.12 43.44 59.58
N SER A 305 45.93 43.41 58.95
CA SER A 305 44.53 43.79 59.25
C SER A 305 43.56 43.21 58.20
N ASP A 306 42.25 43.17 58.50
CA ASP A 306 41.06 43.25 57.59
C ASP A 306 40.87 42.17 56.47
N ASN A 307 39.69 41.90 55.89
CA ASN A 307 38.40 42.60 55.93
C ASN A 307 37.16 41.69 55.63
N GLU A 308 35.96 42.21 55.91
CA GLU A 308 34.67 42.03 55.20
C GLU A 308 34.07 40.64 54.83
N SER A 309 33.03 40.27 55.60
CA SER A 309 31.59 40.23 55.18
C SER A 309 31.02 39.29 54.08
N ASN A 310 29.72 38.99 54.29
CA ASN A 310 28.66 38.71 53.29
C ASN A 310 28.46 37.32 52.65
N ILE A 311 27.36 36.68 53.08
CA ILE A 311 26.26 36.10 52.29
C ILE A 311 26.57 35.60 50.85
N LYS A 312 26.42 34.27 50.61
CA LYS A 312 25.61 33.71 49.48
C LYS A 312 25.53 32.17 49.45
N LYS A 313 24.30 31.65 49.32
CA LYS A 313 23.98 30.44 48.51
C LYS A 313 24.00 30.83 47.01
N PRO A 314 23.88 29.91 46.04
CA PRO A 314 24.33 28.50 45.95
C PRO A 314 25.24 28.30 44.70
N ARG A 315 25.70 27.08 44.39
CA ARG A 315 26.08 26.77 42.99
C ARG A 315 25.84 25.32 42.56
N LYS A 316 25.36 25.21 41.32
CA LYS A 316 25.21 23.97 40.53
C LYS A 316 26.58 23.36 40.25
N VAL A 317 26.64 22.03 40.14
CA VAL A 317 27.65 21.36 39.29
C VAL A 317 26.89 20.64 38.18
N LEU A 318 27.17 21.06 36.95
CA LEU A 318 26.75 20.46 35.70
C LEU A 318 28.03 20.14 34.94
N LEU A 319 28.25 18.89 34.52
CA LEU A 319 29.33 18.39 33.62
C LEU A 319 29.14 16.84 33.56
N ARG A 320 29.41 16.12 32.47
CA ARG A 320 29.42 16.45 31.04
C ARG A 320 29.29 15.12 30.27
N ILE A 321 28.68 15.16 29.09
CA ILE A 321 28.67 14.03 28.15
C ILE A 321 30.06 13.91 27.50
N GLU A 322 30.60 12.70 27.40
CA GLU A 322 31.59 12.36 26.38
C GLU A 322 31.10 11.19 25.53
N SER A 323 31.28 11.32 24.21
CA SER A 323 30.83 10.36 23.20
C SER A 323 31.87 10.30 22.09
N LYS A 324 32.57 9.17 21.99
CA LYS A 324 33.25 8.62 20.81
C LYS A 324 33.26 7.09 20.98
N GLY A 325 33.09 6.24 19.97
CA GLY A 325 32.84 6.51 18.56
C GLY A 325 33.57 5.47 17.69
N ASN A 326 32.80 4.61 17.01
CA ASN A 326 33.15 3.85 15.81
C ASN A 326 34.15 2.65 15.91
N VAL A 327 33.61 1.43 15.81
CA VAL A 327 34.09 0.37 14.89
C VAL A 327 32.86 -0.33 14.29
N ARG A 328 32.89 -0.61 12.98
CA ARG A 328 31.82 -1.27 12.21
C ARG A 328 32.44 -2.42 11.40
N SER A 329 31.65 -3.48 11.18
CA SER A 329 31.86 -4.58 10.22
C SER A 329 32.73 -5.76 10.66
N GLN A 330 32.10 -6.90 10.97
CA GLN A 330 32.32 -8.22 10.34
C GLN A 330 31.59 -9.32 11.14
N GLU A 331 30.39 -9.72 10.69
CA GLU A 331 29.85 -11.09 10.89
C GLU A 331 28.60 -11.31 10.01
N HIS A 332 28.81 -11.29 8.69
CA HIS A 332 28.08 -12.16 7.77
C HIS A 332 29.09 -13.22 7.29
N GLU A 333 28.59 -14.36 6.78
CA GLU A 333 29.35 -15.55 6.33
C GLU A 333 29.79 -16.57 7.41
N ARG A 334 28.80 -17.19 8.08
CA ARG A 334 28.93 -18.59 8.58
C ARG A 334 27.64 -19.40 8.38
N GLU A 335 27.14 -19.46 7.14
CA GLU A 335 26.06 -20.41 6.79
C GLU A 335 26.04 -20.79 5.29
N ARG A 336 27.22 -21.19 4.77
CA ARG A 336 27.36 -22.00 3.53
C ARG A 336 28.61 -22.87 3.60
N SER A 337 28.51 -24.06 4.20
CA SER A 337 29.27 -25.29 3.90
C SER A 337 29.17 -26.29 5.04
N LEU A 338 28.08 -27.06 5.06
CA LEU A 338 28.03 -28.48 5.46
C LEU A 338 26.88 -29.13 4.66
#